data_AF-A0A016W3Q9-F1
#
_entry.id   AF-A0A016W3Q9-F1
#
_cell.length_a   1.000
_cell.length_b   1.000
_cell.length_c   1.000
_cell.angle_alpha   90.00
_cell.angle_beta   90.00
_cell.angle_gamma   90.00
#
_symmetry.space_group_name_H-M   'P 1'
#
loop_
_entity.id
_entity.type
_entity.pdbx_description
1 polymer ?
#
loop_
_entity_poly.entity_id
_entity_poly.type
_entity_poly.pdbx_seq_one_letter_code
_entity_poly.pdbx_strand_id
1 'polypeptide(L)' 'MIVQDIIASMSPPVYGTTTMTVFDCIAALVNTDRQSIIIIDVERRPQAVISYSDIMDFIQNTSDSHHKLSLA' A
#
# COMPACT_ATOMS: atom_id res chain seq x y z
N MET A 1 -28.06 -3.72 -0.51
CA MET A 1 -28.02 -5.06 0.10
C MET A 1 -26.80 -5.84 -0.42
N ILE A 2 -26.75 -6.20 -1.71
CA ILE A 2 -25.67 -7.04 -2.29
C ILE A 2 -24.23 -6.62 -1.91
N VAL A 3 -23.87 -5.33 -2.01
CA VAL A 3 -22.48 -4.88 -1.73
C VAL A 3 -22.10 -4.98 -0.25
N GLN A 4 -23.03 -4.66 0.67
CA GLN A 4 -22.76 -4.79 2.11
C GLN A 4 -22.61 -6.26 2.53
N ASP A 5 -23.43 -7.14 1.94
CA ASP A 5 -23.36 -8.57 2.21
C ASP A 5 -22.03 -9.16 1.71
N ILE A 6 -21.55 -8.71 0.54
CA ILE A 6 -20.22 -9.07 0.03
C ILE A 6 -19.14 -8.58 0.99
N ILE A 7 -19.15 -7.30 1.40
CA ILE A 7 -18.15 -6.75 2.33
C ILE A 7 -18.14 -7.52 3.66
N ALA A 8 -19.31 -7.87 4.19
CA ALA A 8 -19.44 -8.63 5.43
C ALA A 8 -18.88 -10.05 5.33
N SER A 9 -18.83 -10.63 4.13
CA SER A 9 -18.24 -11.95 3.87
C SER A 9 -16.71 -11.93 3.71
N MET A 10 -16.09 -10.75 3.60
CA MET A 10 -14.66 -10.61 3.38
C MET A 10 -13.88 -10.45 4.68
N SER A 11 -12.67 -11.02 4.73
CA SER A 11 -11.74 -10.80 5.82
C SER A 11 -11.36 -9.31 5.92
N PRO A 12 -11.25 -8.72 7.14
CA PRO A 12 -11.01 -7.29 7.33
C PRO A 12 -9.79 -6.78 6.54
N PRO A 13 -9.84 -5.57 5.96
CA PRO A 13 -8.69 -5.04 5.24
C PRO A 13 -7.52 -4.76 6.17
N VAL A 14 -6.33 -4.69 5.60
CA VAL A 14 -5.11 -4.29 6.31
C VAL A 14 -5.04 -2.76 6.31
N TYR A 15 -4.82 -2.20 7.49
CA TYR A 15 -4.73 -0.76 7.68
C TYR A 15 -3.29 -0.35 7.99
N GLY A 16 -2.89 0.78 7.42
CA GLY A 16 -1.63 1.45 7.70
C GLY A 16 -1.82 2.91 8.06
N THR A 17 -0.75 3.57 8.50
CA THR A 17 -0.75 5.01 8.81
C THR A 17 0.13 5.77 7.84
N THR A 18 -0.04 7.09 7.75
CA THR A 18 0.80 7.97 6.92
C THR A 18 2.27 8.02 7.36
N THR A 19 2.60 7.45 8.52
CA THR A 19 3.97 7.36 9.03
C THR A 19 4.68 6.07 8.62
N MET A 20 3.99 5.12 7.98
CA MET A 20 4.61 3.90 7.47
C MET A 20 5.53 4.21 6.31
N THR A 21 6.70 3.59 6.31
CA THR A 21 7.61 3.64 5.17
C THR A 21 7.12 2.71 4.06
N VAL A 22 7.69 2.86 2.86
CA VAL A 22 7.44 1.94 1.74
C VAL A 22 7.85 0.50 2.12
N PHE A 23 8.92 0.33 2.89
CA PHE A 23 9.36 -0.99 3.36
C PHE A 23 8.35 -1.62 4.33
N ASP A 24 7.76 -0.82 5.22
CA ASP A 24 6.69 -1.30 6.10
C ASP A 24 5.46 -1.74 5.30
N CYS A 25 5.14 -1.03 4.21
CA CYS A 25 4.04 -1.39 3.32
C CYS A 25 4.32 -2.71 2.58
N ILE A 26 5.54 -2.91 2.08
CA ILE A 26 5.96 -4.18 1.47
C ILE A 26 5.85 -5.32 2.48
N ALA A 27 6.39 -5.14 3.68
CA ALA A 27 6.34 -6.15 4.72
C ALA A 27 4.89 -6.49 5.11
N ALA A 28 4.02 -5.49 5.23
CA ALA A 28 2.61 -5.70 5.54
C ALA A 28 1.88 -6.49 4.43
N LEU A 29 2.08 -6.16 3.15
CA LEU A 29 1.44 -6.89 2.04
C LEU A 29 1.91 -8.35 1.97
N VAL A 30 3.22 -8.59 2.09
CA VAL A 30 3.81 -9.94 2.00
C VAL A 30 3.34 -10.83 3.16
N ASN A 31 3.23 -10.28 4.37
CA ASN A 31 2.86 -11.05 5.56
C ASN A 31 1.35 -11.28 5.71
N THR A 32 0.51 -10.50 5.03
CA THR A 32 -0.95 -10.55 5.20
C THR A 32 -1.69 -11.17 4.02
N ASP A 33 -0.97 -11.53 2.95
CA ASP A 33 -1.50 -12.00 1.67
C ASP A 33 -2.63 -11.10 1.13
N ARG A 34 -2.51 -9.79 1.39
CA ARG A 34 -3.43 -8.77 0.86
C ARG A 34 -2.86 -8.12 -0.37
N GLN A 35 -3.75 -7.72 -1.27
CA GLN A 35 -3.39 -7.02 -2.49
C GLN A 35 -3.22 -5.51 -2.29
N SER A 36 -3.73 -4.98 -1.18
CA SER A 36 -3.62 -3.56 -0.84
C SER A 36 -3.70 -3.30 0.66
N ILE A 37 -3.20 -2.13 1.05
CA ILE A 37 -3.27 -1.54 2.39
C ILE A 37 -4.08 -0.25 2.28
N ILE A 38 -5.03 -0.05 3.19
CA ILE A 38 -5.76 1.20 3.33
C ILE A 38 -5.00 2.09 4.32
N ILE A 39 -4.55 3.25 3.88
CA ILE A 39 -3.90 4.24 4.75
C ILE A 39 -4.96 5.10 5.40
N ILE A 40 -4.93 5.20 6.72
CA ILE A 40 -5.88 5.97 7.52
C ILE A 40 -5.18 7.07 8.33
N ASP A 41 -5.94 8.11 8.67
CA ASP A 41 -5.51 9.13 9.63
C ASP A 41 -5.79 8.73 11.09
N VAL A 42 -5.49 9.63 12.02
CA VAL A 42 -5.71 9.45 13.47
C VAL A 42 -7.18 9.26 13.85
N GLU A 43 -8.12 9.69 13.01
CA GLU A 43 -9.56 9.54 13.19
C GLU A 43 -10.11 8.31 12.44
N ARG A 44 -9.23 7.43 11.94
CA ARG A 44 -9.56 6.25 11.12
C ARG A 44 -10.27 6.58 9.81
N ARG A 45 -10.10 7.78 9.27
CA ARG A 45 -10.63 8.13 7.95
C ARG A 45 -9.66 7.63 6.87
N PRO A 46 -10.14 6.96 5.82
CA PRO A 46 -9.30 6.58 4.68
C PRO A 46 -8.70 7.81 4.00
N GLN A 47 -7.39 7.78 3.79
CA GLN A 47 -6.61 8.84 3.13
C GLN A 47 -6.03 8.37 1.80
N ALA A 48 -5.62 7.10 1.71
CA ALA A 48 -5.07 6.52 0.49
C ALA A 48 -5.23 4.98 0.47
N VAL A 49 -4.93 4.38 -0.68
CA VAL A 49 -4.79 2.93 -0.86
C VAL A 49 -3.43 2.69 -1.50
N ILE A 50 -2.64 1.79 -0.93
CA ILE A 50 -1.36 1.35 -1.49
C ILE A 50 -1.51 -0.10 -1.93
N SER A 51 -1.21 -0.36 -3.18
CA SER A 51 -1.28 -1.67 -3.82
C SER A 51 0.09 -2.11 -4.33
N TYR A 52 0.19 -3.38 -4.76
CA TYR A 52 1.40 -3.88 -5.38
C TYR A 52 1.82 -3.08 -6.64
N SER A 53 0.89 -2.50 -7.40
CA SER A 53 1.25 -1.70 -8.57
C SER A 53 1.95 -0.41 -8.16
N ASP A 54 1.52 0.23 -7.06
CA ASP A 54 2.17 1.45 -6.56
C ASP A 54 3.60 1.16 -6.08
N ILE A 55 3.81 -0.01 -5.46
CA ILE A 55 5.15 -0.46 -5.06
C ILE A 55 6.02 -0.77 -6.26
N MET A 56 5.48 -1.44 -7.28
CA MET A 56 6.23 -1.75 -8.50
C MET A 56 6.64 -0.48 -9.23
N ASP A 57 5.71 0.47 -9.36
CA ASP A 57 5.97 1.79 -9.95
C ASP A 57 7.04 2.54 -9.15
N PHE A 58 6.96 2.53 -7.82
CA PHE A 58 7.99 3.11 -6.96
C PHE A 58 9.37 2.50 -7.21
N ILE A 59 9.48 1.17 -7.28
CA ILE A 59 10.75 0.47 -7.53
C ILE A 59 11.33 0.86 -8.90
N GLN A 60 10.51 0.87 -9.94
CA GLN A 60 10.92 1.20 -11.31
C GLN A 60 11.37 2.66 -11.45
N ASN A 61 10.62 3.60 -10.88
CA ASN A 61 10.92 5.02 -11.03
C ASN A 61 12.06 5.49 -10.10
N THR A 62 12.27 4.82 -8.97
CA THR A 62 13.40 5.14 -8.07
C THR A 62 14.72 4.61 -8.62
N SER A 63 14.73 3.46 -9.32
CA SER A 63 15.94 2.89 -9.92
C SER A 63 16.49 3.75 -11.07
N ASP A 64 15.62 4.36 -11.88
CA ASP A 64 16.02 5.32 -12.92
C ASP A 64 16.71 6.58 -12.35
N SER A 65 16.31 7.00 -11.15
CA SER A 65 16.88 8.18 -10.48
C SER A 65 18.33 7.93 -10.02
N HIS A 66 18.65 6.72 -9.57
CA HIS A 66 20.02 6.36 -9.18
C HIS A 66 20.96 6.15 -10.39
N HIS A 67 20.45 5.69 -11.54
CA HIS A 67 21.28 5.52 -12.72
C HIS A 67 21.76 6.86 -13.30
N LYS A 68 20.90 7.88 -13.33
CA LYS A 68 21.25 9.23 -13.81
C LYS A 68 22.29 9.93 -12.92
N LEU A 69 22.25 9.68 -11.60
CA LEU A 69 23.23 10.21 -10.65
C LEU A 69 24.60 9.49 -10.72
N SER A 70 24.64 8.24 -11.17
CA SER A 70 25.89 7.47 -11.37
C SER A 70 26.63 7.84 -12.66
N LEU A 71 25.91 8.41 -13.63
CA LEU A 71 26.44 8.83 -14.94
C LEU A 71 26.87 10.31 -15.00
N ALA A 72 26.73 11.05 -13.89
CA ALA A 72 27.14 12.45 -13.74
C ALA A 72 28.45 12.55 -12.94
#